data_AF-A0A8T4JCM6-F1
#
_entry.id   AF-A0A8T4JCM6-F1
#
_cell.length_a   1.000
_cell.length_b   1.000
_cell.length_c   1.000
_cell.angle_alpha   90.00
_cell.angle_beta   90.00
_cell.angle_gamma   90.00
#
_symmetry.space_group_name_H-M   'P 1'
#
loop_
_entity.id
_entity.type
_entity.pdbx_description
1 polymer ?
#
loop_
_entity_poly.entity_id
_entity_poly.type
_entity_poly.pdbx_seq_one_letter_code
_entity_poly.pdbx_strand_id
1 'polypeptide(L)'
;HSTDTWAARKRELTAASSSRWGGAITKATHDQWALSRRCQLAHIQSLQAGIKTIRHRLSQPVGQKGTKRAPGGYRSKKEWFQKTRRLHVLEERLERERADREAGVVHVVRGGKRLARHRHNLGAAQLTESQWRQRWEAERWFLAADGESGKRYGNETIRVTPDGEVSIRLPAPLAELANAKHGRYVLAAKVSFPHRGEEWADRVEANRAVAYHIRLDVERGR
;
A
#
# COMPACT_ATOMS: atom_id res chain seq x y z
N HIS A 1 -12.89 10.07 -8.91
CA HIS A 1 -12.96 8.62 -8.68
C HIS A 1 -14.41 8.30 -8.34
N SER A 2 -15.21 7.88 -9.32
CA SER A 2 -16.66 7.60 -9.15
C SER A 2 -16.97 6.12 -9.42
N THR A 3 -18.17 5.69 -9.04
CA THR A 3 -18.70 4.35 -9.34
C THR A 3 -18.71 4.06 -10.84
N ASP A 4 -19.06 5.04 -11.67
CA ASP A 4 -19.11 4.88 -13.12
C ASP A 4 -17.72 4.66 -13.73
N THR A 5 -16.73 5.44 -13.29
CA THR A 5 -15.35 5.26 -13.73
C THR A 5 -14.80 3.90 -13.28
N TRP A 6 -15.20 3.43 -12.09
CA TRP A 6 -14.85 2.08 -11.65
C TRP A 6 -15.45 1.04 -12.59
N ALA A 7 -16.77 1.08 -12.81
CA ALA A 7 -17.47 0.10 -13.63
C ALA A 7 -16.89 0.03 -15.06
N ALA A 8 -16.56 1.17 -15.66
CA ALA A 8 -15.91 1.23 -16.97
C ALA A 8 -14.54 0.53 -16.97
N ARG A 9 -13.66 0.87 -16.02
CA ARG A 9 -12.33 0.24 -15.89
C ARG A 9 -12.43 -1.26 -15.64
N LYS A 10 -13.40 -1.70 -14.81
CA LYS A 10 -13.62 -3.13 -14.55
C LYS A 10 -14.03 -3.84 -15.84
N ARG A 11 -14.92 -3.25 -16.65
CA ARG A 11 -15.34 -3.83 -17.94
C ARG A 11 -14.16 -4.00 -18.90
N GLU A 12 -13.34 -2.98 -19.06
CA GLU A 12 -12.12 -3.03 -19.88
C GLU A 12 -11.15 -4.12 -19.41
N LEU A 13 -10.85 -4.17 -18.11
CA LEU A 13 -9.98 -5.21 -17.55
C LEU A 13 -10.58 -6.61 -17.64
N THR A 14 -11.90 -6.73 -17.57
CA THR A 14 -12.60 -8.01 -17.69
C THR A 14 -12.36 -8.63 -19.06
N ALA A 15 -12.42 -7.82 -20.12
CA ALA A 15 -12.14 -8.28 -21.49
C ALA A 15 -10.71 -8.81 -21.65
N ALA A 16 -9.74 -8.19 -20.97
CA ALA A 16 -8.34 -8.59 -21.01
C ALA A 16 -7.95 -9.68 -19.97
N SER A 17 -8.87 -10.09 -19.07
CA SER A 17 -8.55 -11.04 -18.00
C SER A 17 -9.72 -11.96 -17.64
N SER A 18 -10.51 -11.58 -16.64
CA SER A 18 -11.80 -12.15 -16.27
C SER A 18 -12.52 -11.16 -15.34
N SER A 19 -13.83 -11.35 -15.12
CA SER A 19 -14.61 -10.44 -14.24
C SER A 19 -14.07 -10.40 -12.80
N ARG A 20 -13.54 -11.54 -12.32
CA ARG A 20 -12.97 -11.65 -10.97
C ARG A 20 -11.60 -10.98 -10.87
N TRP A 21 -10.72 -11.20 -11.84
CA TRP A 21 -9.42 -10.51 -11.90
C TRP A 21 -9.58 -9.01 -12.09
N GLY A 22 -10.45 -8.58 -13.00
CA GLY A 22 -10.81 -7.18 -13.17
C GLY A 22 -11.36 -6.55 -11.88
N GLY A 23 -12.21 -7.28 -11.16
CA GLY A 23 -12.71 -6.88 -9.84
C GLY A 23 -11.59 -6.69 -8.80
N ALA A 24 -10.73 -7.69 -8.63
CA ALA A 24 -9.63 -7.65 -7.68
C ALA A 24 -8.62 -6.51 -7.99
N ILE A 25 -8.26 -6.34 -9.26
CA ILE A 25 -7.35 -5.27 -9.71
C ILE A 25 -7.97 -3.89 -9.45
N THR A 26 -9.21 -3.67 -9.90
CA THR A 26 -9.88 -2.37 -9.70
C THR A 26 -10.04 -2.02 -8.24
N LYS A 27 -10.43 -2.98 -7.40
CA LYS A 27 -10.49 -2.80 -5.95
C LYS A 27 -9.13 -2.43 -5.36
N ALA A 28 -8.06 -3.16 -5.71
CA ALA A 28 -6.72 -2.86 -5.20
C ALA A 28 -6.28 -1.43 -5.57
N THR A 29 -6.56 -0.98 -6.80
CA THR A 29 -6.27 0.41 -7.21
C THR A 29 -7.10 1.43 -6.42
N HIS A 30 -8.36 1.11 -6.13
CA HIS A 30 -9.25 1.97 -5.35
C HIS A 30 -8.82 2.06 -3.87
N ASP A 31 -8.50 0.92 -3.26
CA ASP A 31 -7.99 0.85 -1.89
C ASP A 31 -6.69 1.65 -1.75
N GLN A 32 -5.81 1.56 -2.75
CA GLN A 32 -4.58 2.35 -2.81
C GLN A 32 -4.87 3.85 -2.94
N TRP A 33 -5.85 4.26 -3.75
CA TRP A 33 -6.27 5.66 -3.83
C TRP A 33 -6.83 6.15 -2.50
N ALA A 34 -7.73 5.38 -1.88
CA ALA A 34 -8.35 5.74 -0.61
C ALA A 34 -7.32 5.86 0.52
N LEU A 35 -6.37 4.93 0.58
CA LEU A 35 -5.22 5.00 1.48
C LEU A 35 -4.40 6.26 1.22
N SER A 36 -4.09 6.57 -0.04
CA SER A 36 -3.31 7.76 -0.41
C SER A 36 -4.01 9.05 0.02
N ARG A 37 -5.34 9.14 -0.11
CA ARG A 37 -6.14 10.29 0.36
C ARG A 37 -6.10 10.47 1.88
N ARG A 38 -6.13 9.36 2.64
CA ARG A 38 -5.97 9.39 4.11
C ARG A 38 -4.55 9.83 4.51
N CYS A 39 -3.53 9.26 3.88
CA CYS A 39 -2.14 9.63 4.13
C CYS A 39 -1.85 11.10 3.77
N GLN A 40 -2.43 11.62 2.68
CA GLN A 40 -2.30 13.02 2.29
C GLN A 40 -2.88 13.96 3.36
N LEU A 41 -4.06 13.64 3.91
CA LEU A 41 -4.66 14.41 5.01
C LEU A 41 -3.76 14.41 6.25
N ALA A 42 -3.29 13.24 6.66
CA ALA A 42 -2.39 13.11 7.80
C ALA A 42 -1.07 13.89 7.57
N HIS A 43 -0.55 13.91 6.34
CA HIS A 43 0.63 14.68 5.98
C HIS A 43 0.40 16.19 6.10
N ILE A 44 -0.73 16.69 5.58
CA ILE A 44 -1.14 18.09 5.71
C ILE A 44 -1.22 18.49 7.19
N GLN A 45 -1.88 17.68 8.02
CA GLN A 45 -1.99 17.92 9.46
C GLN A 45 -0.63 17.97 10.15
N SER A 46 0.27 17.04 9.79
CA SER A 46 1.65 17.02 10.29
C SER A 46 2.43 18.29 9.90
N LEU A 47 2.29 18.75 8.64
CA LEU A 47 2.91 19.99 8.17
C LEU A 47 2.37 21.20 8.93
N GLN A 48 1.05 21.30 9.12
CA GLN A 48 0.42 22.37 9.89
C GLN A 48 0.93 22.41 11.34
N ALA A 49 1.01 21.25 12.00
CA ALA A 49 1.55 21.16 13.36
C ALA A 49 3.03 21.56 13.43
N GLY A 50 3.83 21.15 12.45
CA GLY A 50 5.24 21.52 12.32
C GLY A 50 5.41 23.03 12.12
N ILE A 51 4.66 23.63 11.20
CA ILE A 51 4.64 25.07 10.92
C ILE A 51 4.24 25.85 12.17
N LYS A 52 3.15 25.44 12.85
CA LYS A 52 2.68 26.09 14.09
C LYS A 52 3.79 26.09 15.15
N THR A 53 4.47 24.95 15.32
CA THR A 53 5.56 24.81 16.29
C THR A 53 6.74 25.71 15.93
N ILE A 54 7.17 25.73 14.67
CA ILE A 54 8.30 26.56 14.23
C ILE A 54 7.95 28.06 14.36
N ARG A 55 6.79 28.49 13.89
CA ARG A 55 6.32 29.89 14.03
C ARG A 55 6.30 30.34 15.48
N HIS A 56 5.77 29.50 16.38
CA HIS A 56 5.77 29.79 17.81
C HIS A 56 7.19 29.97 18.36
N ARG A 57 8.11 29.04 18.06
CA ARG A 57 9.48 29.13 18.57
C ARG A 57 10.29 30.28 17.95
N LEU A 58 9.98 30.68 16.71
CA LEU A 58 10.59 31.85 16.06
C LEU A 58 10.13 33.17 16.67
N SER A 59 8.90 33.23 17.23
CA SER A 59 8.38 34.45 17.87
C SER A 59 8.91 34.67 19.29
N GLN A 60 9.57 33.67 19.88
CA GLN A 60 10.20 33.79 21.19
C GLN A 60 11.65 34.32 21.06
N PRO A 61 12.14 35.15 22.01
CA PRO A 61 13.55 35.49 22.11
C PRO A 61 14.48 34.28 22.01
N VAL A 62 15.59 34.47 21.30
CA VAL A 62 16.64 33.43 21.17
C VAL A 62 17.17 33.05 22.55
N GLY A 63 17.25 31.75 22.83
CA GLY A 63 17.69 31.21 24.12
C GLY A 63 16.61 31.19 25.21
N GLN A 64 15.43 31.76 24.97
CA GLN A 64 14.36 31.73 25.97
C GLN A 64 13.93 30.29 26.25
N LYS A 65 13.92 29.93 27.55
CA LYS A 65 13.46 28.62 28.00
C LYS A 65 11.95 28.51 27.80
N GLY A 66 11.51 27.32 27.41
CA GLY A 66 10.09 26.99 27.32
C GLY A 66 9.44 26.79 28.69
N THR A 67 8.13 26.59 28.68
CA THR A 67 7.37 26.16 29.84
C THR A 67 7.08 24.66 29.76
N LYS A 68 6.44 24.08 30.78
CA LYS A 68 5.96 22.69 30.74
C LYS A 68 4.99 22.42 29.58
N ARG A 69 4.30 23.45 29.06
CA ARG A 69 3.25 23.32 28.04
C ARG A 69 3.66 23.79 26.65
N ALA A 70 4.75 24.54 26.52
CA ALA A 70 5.15 25.14 25.25
C ALA A 70 6.68 25.27 25.12
N PRO A 71 7.26 24.96 23.95
CA PRO A 71 8.69 25.12 23.72
C PRO A 71 9.08 26.60 23.62
N GLY A 72 10.22 26.96 24.18
CA GLY A 72 10.77 28.31 24.07
C GLY A 72 11.48 28.56 22.74
N GLY A 73 12.25 29.64 22.70
CA GLY A 73 13.02 30.04 21.52
C GLY A 73 14.05 29.00 21.06
N TYR A 74 14.61 29.22 19.88
CA TYR A 74 15.75 28.43 19.41
C TYR A 74 17.02 28.79 20.18
N ARG A 75 17.97 27.85 20.27
CA ARG A 75 19.13 27.98 21.16
C ARG A 75 20.10 29.09 20.74
N SER A 76 20.17 29.37 19.44
CA SER A 76 21.12 30.34 18.88
C SER A 76 20.52 31.08 17.68
N LYS A 77 21.11 32.22 17.32
CA LYS A 77 20.75 32.96 16.09
C LYS A 77 20.94 32.11 14.83
N LYS A 78 21.98 31.25 14.80
CA LYS A 78 22.24 30.33 13.68
C LYS A 78 21.11 29.32 13.52
N GLU A 79 20.70 28.67 14.62
CA GLU A 79 19.57 27.74 14.59
C GLU A 79 18.27 28.46 14.22
N TRP A 80 18.03 29.64 14.79
CA TRP A 80 16.88 30.47 14.45
C TRP A 80 16.81 30.74 12.94
N PHE A 81 17.90 31.19 12.32
CA PHE A 81 17.97 31.46 10.88
C PHE A 81 17.69 30.21 10.03
N GLN A 82 18.28 29.06 10.40
CA GLN A 82 18.00 27.79 9.72
C GLN A 82 16.52 27.39 9.82
N LYS A 83 15.87 27.69 10.95
CA LYS A 83 14.46 27.37 11.19
C LYS A 83 13.53 28.33 10.45
N THR A 84 13.90 29.60 10.29
CA THR A 84 13.20 30.55 9.41
C THR A 84 13.20 30.04 7.96
N ARG A 85 14.35 29.60 7.44
CA ARG A 85 14.39 28.99 6.09
C ARG A 85 13.55 27.72 6.00
N ARG A 86 13.63 26.85 7.01
CA ARG A 86 12.81 25.64 7.07
C ARG A 86 11.31 25.96 7.12
N LEU A 87 10.90 27.04 7.78
CA LEU A 87 9.51 27.46 7.83
C LEU A 87 8.95 27.70 6.42
N HIS A 88 9.64 28.50 5.59
CA HIS A 88 9.22 28.76 4.22
C HIS A 88 9.09 27.48 3.37
N VAL A 89 10.07 26.56 3.48
CA VAL A 89 9.99 25.27 2.78
C VAL A 89 8.79 24.43 3.22
N LEU A 90 8.43 24.48 4.51
CA LEU A 90 7.26 23.76 5.00
C LEU A 90 5.96 24.43 4.57
N GLU A 91 5.90 25.76 4.53
CA GLU A 91 4.74 26.54 4.06
C GLU A 91 4.46 26.25 2.58
N GLU A 92 5.48 26.33 1.73
CA GLU A 92 5.37 26.00 0.31
C GLU A 92 4.93 24.54 0.10
N ARG A 93 5.52 23.61 0.86
CA ARG A 93 5.10 22.21 0.82
C ARG A 93 3.65 22.04 1.28
N LEU A 94 3.21 22.72 2.34
CA LEU A 94 1.82 22.66 2.80
C LEU A 94 0.86 23.15 1.71
N GLU A 95 1.22 24.23 1.02
CA GLU A 95 0.38 24.79 -0.05
C GLU A 95 0.24 23.81 -1.21
N ARG A 96 1.34 23.22 -1.68
CA ARG A 96 1.29 22.18 -2.72
C ARG A 96 0.41 20.99 -2.33
N GLU A 97 0.57 20.46 -1.11
CA GLU A 97 -0.22 19.30 -0.68
C GLU A 97 -1.72 19.64 -0.52
N ARG A 98 -2.05 20.89 -0.17
CA ARG A 98 -3.44 21.39 -0.14
C ARG A 98 -4.03 21.48 -1.54
N ALA A 99 -3.29 22.07 -2.48
CA ALA A 99 -3.70 22.19 -3.87
C ALA A 99 -3.95 20.79 -4.48
N ASP A 100 -3.02 19.85 -4.28
CA ASP A 100 -3.20 18.45 -4.72
C ASP A 100 -4.44 17.81 -4.08
N ARG A 101 -4.70 18.10 -2.80
CA ARG A 101 -5.86 17.54 -2.09
C ARG A 101 -7.16 18.06 -2.66
N GLU A 102 -7.25 19.36 -2.91
CA GLU A 102 -8.41 20.04 -3.48
C GLU A 102 -8.67 19.57 -4.92
N ALA A 103 -7.63 19.48 -5.74
CA ALA A 103 -7.69 18.98 -7.11
C ALA A 103 -7.97 17.45 -7.20
N GLY A 104 -8.03 16.73 -6.07
CA GLY A 104 -8.24 15.28 -6.06
C GLY A 104 -7.04 14.47 -6.57
N VAL A 105 -5.87 15.09 -6.69
CA VAL A 105 -4.63 14.47 -7.18
C VAL A 105 -4.01 13.61 -6.08
N VAL A 106 -3.59 12.39 -6.45
CA VAL A 106 -2.83 11.49 -5.58
C VAL A 106 -1.58 11.01 -6.30
N HIS A 107 -0.45 11.01 -5.57
CA HIS A 107 0.83 10.54 -6.09
C HIS A 107 1.06 9.10 -5.62
N VAL A 108 0.94 8.15 -6.55
CA VAL A 108 1.10 6.71 -6.27
C VAL A 108 2.38 6.20 -6.90
N VAL A 109 3.14 5.42 -6.13
CA VAL A 109 4.36 4.76 -6.59
C VAL A 109 4.15 3.25 -6.47
N ARG A 110 3.97 2.55 -7.59
CA ARG A 110 3.85 1.08 -7.62
C ARG A 110 5.19 0.47 -7.19
N GLY A 111 5.17 -0.43 -6.21
CA GLY A 111 6.38 -0.91 -5.52
C GLY A 111 6.77 -0.09 -4.29
N GLY A 112 6.02 0.97 -3.98
CA GLY A 112 6.15 1.73 -2.74
C GLY A 112 7.13 2.91 -2.81
N LYS A 113 6.69 4.06 -2.27
CA LYS A 113 7.47 5.30 -2.23
C LYS A 113 8.82 5.14 -1.52
N ARG A 114 8.91 4.25 -0.53
CA ARG A 114 10.14 4.00 0.24
C ARG A 114 11.23 3.39 -0.64
N LEU A 115 10.92 2.34 -1.39
CA LEU A 115 11.90 1.70 -2.29
C LEU A 115 12.32 2.64 -3.41
N ALA A 116 11.41 3.41 -4.00
CA ALA A 116 11.77 4.42 -5.00
C ALA A 116 12.79 5.44 -4.45
N ARG A 117 12.62 5.90 -3.20
CA ARG A 117 13.58 6.82 -2.56
C ARG A 117 14.91 6.15 -2.25
N HIS A 118 14.89 4.91 -1.77
CA HIS A 118 16.11 4.15 -1.48
C HIS A 118 16.98 3.98 -2.72
N ARG A 119 16.41 3.93 -3.93
CA ARG A 119 17.18 3.83 -5.18
C ARG A 119 18.22 4.93 -5.36
N HIS A 120 17.95 6.12 -4.84
CA HIS A 120 18.85 7.27 -4.91
C HIS A 120 19.82 7.34 -3.72
N ASN A 121 19.68 6.47 -2.73
CA ASN A 121 20.52 6.45 -1.54
C ASN A 121 20.66 5.02 -1.00
N LEU A 122 21.19 4.15 -1.87
CA LEU A 122 21.34 2.71 -1.60
C LEU A 122 22.25 2.44 -0.39
N GLY A 123 23.33 3.20 -0.25
CA GLY A 123 24.26 3.09 0.88
C GLY A 123 23.57 3.36 2.23
N ALA A 124 22.80 4.44 2.36
CA ALA A 124 22.05 4.71 3.60
C ALA A 124 20.93 3.70 3.85
N ALA A 125 20.37 3.11 2.78
CA ALA A 125 19.39 2.06 2.86
C ALA A 125 19.99 0.67 3.15
N GLN A 126 21.32 0.54 3.18
CA GLN A 126 22.05 -0.74 3.32
C GLN A 126 21.59 -1.78 2.28
N LEU A 127 21.40 -1.35 1.03
CA LEU A 127 21.01 -2.21 -0.08
C LEU A 127 22.02 -2.11 -1.20
N THR A 128 22.32 -3.24 -1.83
CA THR A 128 22.91 -3.25 -3.17
C THR A 128 21.83 -2.93 -4.22
N GLU A 129 22.23 -2.56 -5.44
CA GLU A 129 21.28 -2.34 -6.52
C GLU A 129 20.47 -3.60 -6.86
N SER A 130 21.11 -4.78 -6.89
CA SER A 130 20.44 -6.04 -7.20
C SER A 130 19.39 -6.41 -6.15
N GLN A 131 19.73 -6.29 -4.86
CA GLN A 131 18.77 -6.50 -3.77
C GLN A 131 17.61 -5.50 -3.84
N TRP A 132 17.90 -4.23 -4.12
CA TRP A 132 16.86 -3.23 -4.33
C TRP A 132 15.94 -3.61 -5.50
N ARG A 133 16.51 -4.03 -6.63
CA ARG A 133 15.76 -4.38 -7.84
C ARG A 133 14.84 -5.56 -7.61
N GLN A 134 15.32 -6.61 -6.97
CA GLN A 134 14.52 -7.79 -6.62
C GLN A 134 13.34 -7.42 -5.72
N ARG A 135 13.57 -6.61 -4.67
CA ARG A 135 12.51 -6.11 -3.79
C ARG A 135 11.53 -5.22 -4.55
N TRP A 136 12.03 -4.35 -5.42
CA TRP A 136 11.22 -3.44 -6.21
C TRP A 136 10.28 -4.18 -7.17
N GLU A 137 10.76 -5.24 -7.81
CA GLU A 137 9.95 -6.08 -8.69
C GLU A 137 8.91 -6.87 -7.89
N ALA A 138 9.31 -7.52 -6.79
CA ALA A 138 8.41 -8.30 -5.94
C ALA A 138 7.27 -7.46 -5.36
N GLU A 139 7.56 -6.24 -4.85
CA GLU A 139 6.53 -5.32 -4.33
C GLU A 139 5.58 -4.78 -5.40
N ARG A 140 5.89 -4.98 -6.69
CA ARG A 140 5.00 -4.62 -7.81
C ARG A 140 4.13 -5.79 -8.25
N TRP A 141 4.38 -7.00 -7.79
CA TRP A 141 3.54 -8.15 -8.08
C TRP A 141 2.19 -8.01 -7.39
N PHE A 142 1.16 -8.52 -8.05
CA PHE A 142 -0.20 -8.51 -7.56
C PHE A 142 -0.77 -9.92 -7.69
N LEU A 143 -1.17 -10.50 -6.56
CA LEU A 143 -1.91 -11.74 -6.54
C LEU A 143 -2.83 -11.76 -5.31
N ALA A 144 -4.01 -11.18 -5.45
CA ALA A 144 -5.01 -11.13 -4.39
C ALA A 144 -6.41 -11.40 -4.95
N ALA A 145 -7.26 -12.02 -4.14
CA ALA A 145 -8.66 -12.26 -4.45
C ALA A 145 -9.52 -12.21 -3.19
N ASP A 146 -10.59 -11.41 -3.24
CA ASP A 146 -11.58 -11.37 -2.17
C ASP A 146 -12.41 -12.65 -2.13
N GLY A 147 -12.88 -12.99 -0.93
CA GLY A 147 -13.78 -14.11 -0.72
C GLY A 147 -15.22 -13.80 -1.07
N GLU A 148 -15.98 -14.86 -1.34
CA GLU A 148 -17.41 -14.81 -1.63
C GLU A 148 -18.09 -15.95 -0.86
N SER A 149 -19.00 -15.60 0.06
CA SER A 149 -19.73 -16.58 0.86
C SER A 149 -20.63 -17.44 -0.03
N GLY A 150 -20.74 -18.73 0.30
CA GLY A 150 -21.49 -19.71 -0.49
C GLY A 150 -20.72 -20.26 -1.70
N LYS A 151 -19.51 -19.76 -1.97
CA LYS A 151 -18.62 -20.36 -2.97
C LYS A 151 -17.72 -21.41 -2.36
N ARG A 152 -17.31 -22.39 -3.17
CA ARG A 152 -16.46 -23.49 -2.71
C ARG A 152 -15.19 -22.94 -2.08
N TYR A 153 -14.95 -23.29 -0.82
CA TYR A 153 -13.83 -22.82 0.01
C TYR A 153 -13.80 -21.30 0.19
N GLY A 154 -14.95 -20.64 0.06
CA GLY A 154 -15.09 -19.21 0.32
C GLY A 154 -14.49 -18.28 -0.73
N ASN A 155 -13.98 -18.79 -1.85
CA ASN A 155 -13.31 -18.01 -2.89
C ASN A 155 -13.23 -18.77 -4.23
N GLU A 156 -13.67 -18.15 -5.33
CA GLU A 156 -13.65 -18.78 -6.66
C GLU A 156 -12.34 -18.58 -7.42
N THR A 157 -11.54 -17.58 -7.04
CA THR A 157 -10.30 -17.22 -7.74
C THR A 157 -9.13 -17.98 -7.13
N ILE A 158 -8.85 -17.76 -5.85
CA ILE A 158 -7.79 -18.47 -5.11
C ILE A 158 -8.49 -19.40 -4.13
N ARG A 159 -8.39 -20.70 -4.35
CA ARG A 159 -8.92 -21.71 -3.45
C ARG A 159 -7.79 -22.32 -2.65
N VAL A 160 -8.05 -22.52 -1.37
CA VAL A 160 -7.18 -23.32 -0.50
C VAL A 160 -8.06 -24.37 0.14
N THR A 161 -7.72 -25.65 -0.05
CA THR A 161 -8.41 -26.77 0.61
C THR A 161 -7.98 -26.86 2.08
N PRO A 162 -8.74 -27.54 2.96
CA PRO A 162 -8.30 -27.79 4.34
C PRO A 162 -6.92 -28.44 4.42
N ASP A 163 -6.60 -29.35 3.49
CA ASP A 163 -5.28 -30.00 3.37
C ASP A 163 -4.16 -29.09 2.80
N GLY A 164 -4.44 -27.82 2.57
CA GLY A 164 -3.46 -26.83 2.12
C GLY A 164 -3.19 -26.79 0.61
N GLU A 165 -3.94 -27.53 -0.22
CA GLU A 165 -3.79 -27.44 -1.67
C GLU A 165 -4.28 -26.06 -2.15
N VAL A 166 -3.40 -25.33 -2.83
CA VAL A 166 -3.73 -24.03 -3.41
C VAL A 166 -3.98 -24.19 -4.90
N SER A 167 -5.12 -23.69 -5.36
CA SER A 167 -5.41 -23.60 -6.79
C SER A 167 -5.90 -22.22 -7.18
N ILE A 168 -5.50 -21.76 -8.36
CA ILE A 168 -5.77 -20.41 -8.86
C ILE A 168 -6.54 -20.52 -10.19
N ARG A 169 -7.67 -19.83 -10.31
CA ARG A 169 -8.38 -19.69 -11.59
C ARG A 169 -7.63 -18.72 -12.49
N LEU A 170 -7.07 -19.21 -13.58
CA LEU A 170 -6.28 -18.38 -14.48
C LEU A 170 -7.17 -17.46 -15.34
N PRO A 171 -6.72 -16.22 -15.63
CA PRO A 171 -7.38 -15.36 -16.62
C PRO A 171 -7.17 -15.92 -18.03
N ALA A 172 -7.97 -15.47 -19.00
CA ALA A 172 -7.92 -15.99 -20.37
C ALA A 172 -6.52 -15.97 -21.02
N PRO A 173 -5.70 -14.90 -20.87
CA PRO A 173 -4.35 -14.88 -21.44
C PRO A 173 -3.38 -15.91 -20.86
N LEU A 174 -3.71 -16.52 -19.72
CA LEU A 174 -2.89 -17.54 -19.06
C LEU A 174 -3.53 -18.93 -19.13
N ALA A 175 -4.59 -19.12 -19.92
CA ALA A 175 -5.35 -20.38 -19.94
C ALA A 175 -4.48 -21.60 -20.28
N GLU A 176 -3.52 -21.44 -21.20
CA GLU A 176 -2.54 -22.46 -21.63
C GLU A 176 -1.69 -23.00 -20.47
N LEU A 177 -1.49 -22.22 -19.40
CA LEU A 177 -0.70 -22.64 -18.25
C LEU A 177 -1.47 -23.55 -17.30
N ALA A 178 -2.79 -23.69 -17.44
CA ALA A 178 -3.61 -24.45 -16.50
C ALA A 178 -3.18 -25.93 -16.47
N ASN A 179 -2.93 -26.45 -15.26
CA ASN A 179 -2.56 -27.85 -15.02
C ASN A 179 -3.71 -28.66 -14.39
N ALA A 180 -4.90 -28.06 -14.24
CA ALA A 180 -6.06 -28.68 -13.62
C ALA A 180 -7.38 -28.26 -14.28
N LYS A 181 -8.44 -29.03 -14.00
CA LYS A 181 -9.79 -28.82 -14.53
C LYS A 181 -10.31 -27.40 -14.25
N HIS A 182 -11.21 -26.94 -15.11
CA HIS A 182 -11.80 -25.60 -15.07
C HIS A 182 -10.76 -24.48 -15.17
N GLY A 183 -9.72 -24.70 -15.99
CA GLY A 183 -8.62 -23.75 -16.26
C GLY A 183 -8.01 -23.20 -14.97
N ARG A 184 -7.66 -24.11 -14.06
CA ARG A 184 -7.02 -23.81 -12.78
C ARG A 184 -5.54 -24.21 -12.83
N TYR A 185 -4.75 -23.49 -12.06
CA TYR A 185 -3.36 -23.82 -11.76
C TYR A 185 -3.24 -24.23 -10.31
N VAL A 186 -2.93 -25.50 -10.05
CA VAL A 186 -2.62 -26.04 -8.73
C VAL A 186 -1.13 -25.80 -8.47
N LEU A 187 -0.81 -25.18 -7.34
CA LEU A 187 0.58 -24.99 -6.93
C LEU A 187 1.16 -26.33 -6.45
N ALA A 188 2.45 -26.57 -6.75
CA ALA A 188 3.14 -27.77 -6.30
C ALA A 188 3.31 -27.81 -4.76
N ALA A 189 3.40 -26.64 -4.13
CA ALA A 189 3.52 -26.52 -2.68
C ALA A 189 2.15 -26.42 -2.01
N LYS A 190 2.03 -27.08 -0.86
CA LYS A 190 0.91 -26.91 0.07
C LYS A 190 1.18 -25.76 1.03
N VAL A 191 0.11 -25.15 1.52
CA VAL A 191 0.18 -24.08 2.53
C VAL A 191 -0.42 -24.53 3.85
N SER A 192 0.09 -23.98 4.93
CA SER A 192 -0.47 -24.13 6.27
C SER A 192 -0.63 -22.75 6.90
N PHE A 193 -1.62 -22.57 7.77
CA PHE A 193 -1.85 -21.33 8.51
C PHE A 193 -1.55 -21.55 10.00
N PRO A 194 -0.32 -21.27 10.48
CA PRO A 194 0.03 -21.46 11.89
C PRO A 194 -0.75 -20.53 12.82
N HIS A 195 -1.16 -19.37 12.32
CA HIS A 195 -1.95 -18.41 13.07
C HIS A 195 -3.41 -18.50 12.64
N ARG A 196 -4.31 -18.74 13.61
CA ARG A 196 -5.77 -18.86 13.37
C ARG A 196 -6.13 -19.92 12.32
N GLY A 197 -5.36 -21.02 12.27
CA GLY A 197 -5.56 -22.11 11.31
C GLY A 197 -6.93 -22.78 11.46
N GLU A 198 -7.36 -23.05 12.70
CA GLU A 198 -8.69 -23.64 12.98
C GLU A 198 -9.81 -22.70 12.53
N GLU A 199 -9.76 -21.42 12.92
CA GLU A 199 -10.76 -20.42 12.49
C GLU A 199 -10.82 -20.28 10.96
N TRP A 200 -9.67 -20.38 10.29
CA TRP A 200 -9.61 -20.36 8.83
C TRP A 200 -10.23 -21.64 8.23
N ALA A 201 -9.90 -22.81 8.77
CA ALA A 201 -10.43 -24.10 8.31
C ALA A 201 -11.95 -24.14 8.45
N ASP A 202 -12.48 -23.73 9.61
CA ASP A 202 -13.93 -23.61 9.87
C ASP A 202 -14.63 -22.75 8.80
N ARG A 203 -14.01 -21.64 8.40
CA ARG A 203 -14.56 -20.77 7.35
C ARG A 203 -14.52 -21.42 5.97
N VAL A 204 -13.41 -22.07 5.64
CA VAL A 204 -13.22 -22.76 4.36
C VAL A 204 -14.21 -23.92 4.22
N GLU A 205 -14.36 -24.74 5.25
CA GLU A 205 -15.30 -25.87 5.28
C GLU A 205 -16.75 -25.39 5.21
N ALA A 206 -17.09 -24.31 5.92
CA ALA A 206 -18.41 -23.70 5.87
C ALA A 206 -18.64 -22.80 4.63
N ASN A 207 -17.73 -22.80 3.65
CA ASN A 207 -17.82 -21.96 2.44
C ASN A 207 -18.06 -20.47 2.72
N ARG A 208 -17.55 -19.96 3.84
CA ARG A 208 -17.64 -18.54 4.22
C ARG A 208 -16.58 -17.75 3.49
N ALA A 209 -16.85 -16.48 3.15
CA ALA A 209 -15.89 -15.63 2.47
C ALA A 209 -14.51 -15.61 3.16
N VAL A 210 -13.47 -15.95 2.40
CA VAL A 210 -12.05 -15.81 2.78
C VAL A 210 -11.29 -15.11 1.65
N ALA A 211 -10.63 -14.00 1.99
CA ALA A 211 -9.75 -13.29 1.07
C ALA A 211 -8.32 -13.84 1.17
N TYR A 212 -7.67 -14.01 0.01
CA TYR A 212 -6.28 -14.48 -0.06
C TYR A 212 -5.40 -13.46 -0.74
N HIS A 213 -4.19 -13.30 -0.20
CA HIS A 213 -3.15 -12.43 -0.72
C HIS A 213 -1.85 -13.24 -0.77
N ILE A 214 -1.28 -13.40 -1.95
CA ILE A 214 -0.02 -14.10 -2.18
C ILE A 214 1.01 -13.03 -2.56
N ARG A 215 2.13 -13.01 -1.84
CA ARG A 215 3.25 -12.09 -2.06
C ARG A 215 4.55 -12.85 -1.92
N LEU A 216 5.57 -12.41 -2.65
CA LEU A 216 6.95 -12.86 -2.44
C LEU A 216 7.60 -11.97 -1.37
N ASP A 217 8.02 -12.56 -0.28
CA ASP A 217 8.92 -11.97 0.70
C ASP A 217 10.37 -12.30 0.32
N VAL A 218 11.00 -11.37 -0.38
CA VAL A 218 12.39 -11.51 -0.86
C VAL A 218 13.39 -11.65 0.29
N GLU A 219 13.12 -11.07 1.46
CA GLU A 219 14.03 -11.15 2.61
C GLU A 219 14.00 -12.54 3.24
N ARG A 220 12.83 -13.19 3.22
CA ARG A 220 12.63 -14.54 3.74
C ARG A 220 12.76 -15.64 2.68
N GLY A 221 12.88 -15.27 1.41
CA GLY A 221 12.97 -16.19 0.27
C GLY A 221 11.70 -17.01 0.03
N ARG A 222 10.51 -16.50 0.40
CA ARG A 222 9.24 -17.23 0.31
C ARG A 222 8.04 -16.32 0.07
#